data_AF-A0A2N3DZR3-F1
#
_entry.id   AF-A0A2N3DZR3-F1
#
_cell.length_a   1.000
_cell.length_b   1.000
_cell.length_c   1.000
_cell.angle_alpha   90.00
_cell.angle_beta   90.00
_cell.angle_gamma   90.00
#
_symmetry.space_group_name_H-M   'P 1'
#
loop_
_entity.id
_entity.type
_entity.pdbx_description
1 polymer ?
#
loop_
_entity_poly.entity_id
_entity_poly.type
_entity_poly.pdbx_seq_one_letter_code
_entity_poly.pdbx_strand_id
1 'polypeptide(L)'
;ATTEKLTAATGTLSRDVIQATEEMSGKVGAKTEELRALVERAAADGDHATDRFNAAMIGLGGTAREAGRALHEATDELASRMSELPSEAAESANALKDVLEEQISALAAIAEIVVRHARTLDRSSPQPYPAVERSFPRTAAPLPEIQRAGGERRRWGMSELLAAAERRGGNHGTSEGGDGDFQRASLHVIETLQALAIDLDRALEQSPPPELWQRYQAGERNVFTRRLYNLAGRELYDRIAQKYHKDGEFRGHVDRFLGSFEELLGAATARDRDNILVDTYLTSDTGKVYLMLGQATGKLS
;
A
#
# COMPACT_ATOMS: atom_id res chain seq x y z
N ALA A 1 66.41 63.15 -66.12
CA ALA A 1 65.72 63.29 -64.81
C ALA A 1 64.35 62.60 -64.78
N THR A 2 63.47 62.79 -65.76
CA THR A 2 62.13 62.17 -65.78
C THR A 2 62.11 60.70 -66.20
N THR A 3 62.98 60.29 -67.14
CA THR A 3 63.07 58.91 -67.62
C THR A 3 63.60 57.94 -66.56
N GLU A 4 64.69 58.27 -65.85
CA GLU A 4 65.22 57.43 -64.76
C GLU A 4 64.24 57.23 -63.61
N LYS A 5 63.48 58.25 -63.24
CA LYS A 5 62.42 58.13 -62.22
C LYS A 5 61.32 57.18 -62.67
N LEU A 6 60.99 57.17 -63.95
CA LEU A 6 60.00 56.27 -64.53
C LEU A 6 60.50 54.81 -64.50
N THR A 7 61.76 54.55 -64.88
CA THR A 7 62.33 53.20 -64.85
C THR A 7 62.46 52.66 -63.43
N ALA A 8 62.86 53.51 -62.48
CA ALA A 8 62.93 53.15 -61.07
C ALA A 8 61.54 52.83 -60.50
N ALA A 9 60.54 53.67 -60.78
CA ALA A 9 59.16 53.47 -60.33
C ALA A 9 58.56 52.15 -60.88
N THR A 10 58.79 51.87 -62.18
CA THR A 10 58.35 50.61 -62.81
C THR A 10 59.05 49.39 -62.21
N GLY A 11 60.34 49.50 -61.85
CA GLY A 11 61.09 48.43 -61.19
C GLY A 11 60.59 48.11 -59.78
N THR A 12 60.23 49.13 -58.99
CA THR A 12 59.54 48.94 -57.69
C THR A 12 58.16 48.31 -57.87
N LEU A 13 57.35 48.83 -58.79
CA LEU A 13 56.00 48.29 -59.04
C LEU A 13 56.04 46.81 -59.46
N SER A 14 56.98 46.42 -60.33
CA SER A 14 57.14 45.02 -60.72
C SER A 14 57.54 44.13 -59.54
N ARG A 15 58.37 44.63 -58.62
CA ARG A 15 58.80 43.87 -57.45
C ARG A 15 57.66 43.70 -56.44
N ASP A 16 56.88 44.76 -56.22
CA ASP A 16 55.71 44.73 -55.34
C ASP A 16 54.63 43.80 -55.89
N VAL A 17 54.43 43.77 -57.21
CA VAL A 17 53.51 42.83 -57.86
C VAL A 17 53.97 41.38 -57.69
N ILE A 18 55.27 41.09 -57.86
CA ILE A 18 55.80 39.73 -57.67
C ILE A 18 55.63 39.30 -56.21
N GLN A 19 56.00 40.16 -55.26
CA GLN A 19 55.88 39.88 -53.83
C GLN A 19 54.41 39.69 -53.41
N ALA A 20 53.51 40.54 -53.90
CA ALA A 20 52.07 40.40 -53.65
C ALA A 20 51.51 39.10 -54.24
N THR A 21 52.02 38.67 -55.41
CA THR A 21 51.59 37.43 -56.06
C THR A 21 52.12 36.20 -55.31
N GLU A 22 53.37 36.22 -54.81
CA GLU A 22 53.92 35.17 -53.96
C GLU A 22 53.19 35.05 -52.63
N GLU A 23 52.90 36.18 -51.97
CA GLU A 23 52.08 36.19 -50.75
C GLU A 23 50.67 35.67 -51.00
N MET A 24 50.03 36.09 -52.10
CA MET A 24 48.71 35.61 -52.49
C MET A 24 48.74 34.10 -52.75
N SER A 25 49.74 33.61 -53.47
CA SER A 25 49.91 32.18 -53.76
C SER A 25 50.13 31.37 -52.48
N GLY A 26 50.94 31.88 -51.55
CA GLY A 26 51.14 31.26 -50.23
C GLY A 26 49.86 31.23 -49.39
N LYS A 27 49.11 32.33 -49.35
CA LYS A 27 47.82 32.42 -48.63
C LYS A 27 46.77 31.49 -49.25
N VAL A 28 46.70 31.41 -50.58
CA VAL A 28 45.81 30.50 -51.31
C VAL A 28 46.19 29.03 -51.06
N GLY A 29 47.49 28.71 -51.07
CA GLY A 29 47.98 27.37 -50.75
C GLY A 29 47.61 26.94 -49.33
N ALA A 30 47.85 27.80 -48.34
CA ALA A 30 47.48 27.55 -46.95
C ALA A 30 45.96 27.39 -46.78
N LYS A 31 45.16 28.27 -47.40
CA LYS A 31 43.69 28.16 -47.39
C LYS A 31 43.19 26.87 -48.04
N THR A 32 43.83 26.42 -49.11
CA THR A 32 43.46 25.19 -49.82
C THR A 32 43.73 23.96 -48.97
N GLU A 33 44.86 23.93 -48.26
CA GLU A 33 45.20 22.85 -47.33
C GLU A 33 44.23 22.81 -46.13
N GLU A 34 43.89 23.99 -45.59
CA GLU A 34 42.92 24.12 -44.51
C GLU A 34 41.52 23.62 -44.94
N LEU A 35 41.12 23.91 -46.18
CA LEU A 35 39.86 23.46 -46.76
C LEU A 35 39.85 21.95 -47.01
N ARG A 36 40.99 21.40 -47.47
CA ARG A 36 41.17 19.95 -47.66
C ARG A 36 41.06 19.21 -46.33
N ALA A 37 41.73 19.70 -45.29
CA ALA A 37 41.65 19.13 -43.95
C ALA A 37 40.22 19.18 -43.38
N LEU A 38 39.48 20.26 -43.62
CA LEU A 38 38.09 20.39 -43.19
C LEU A 38 37.18 19.37 -43.90
N VAL A 39 37.37 19.15 -45.21
CA VAL A 39 36.61 18.17 -45.98
C VAL A 39 36.89 16.74 -45.52
N GLU A 40 38.16 16.38 -45.29
CA GLU A 40 38.52 15.05 -44.76
C GLU A 40 37.91 14.82 -43.36
N ARG A 41 37.90 15.84 -42.51
CA ARG A 41 37.30 15.77 -41.18
C ARG A 41 35.78 15.63 -41.23
N ALA A 42 35.12 16.40 -42.10
CA ALA A 42 33.67 16.31 -42.31
C ALA A 42 33.25 14.95 -42.89
N ALA A 43 34.07 14.37 -43.78
CA ALA A 43 33.84 13.03 -44.31
C ALA A 43 33.96 11.97 -43.20
N ALA A 44 35.02 12.04 -42.38
CA ALA A 44 35.21 11.13 -41.25
C ALA A 44 34.09 11.24 -40.20
N ASP A 45 33.65 12.47 -39.89
CA ASP A 45 32.53 12.70 -38.98
C ASP A 45 31.22 12.13 -39.55
N GLY A 46 31.01 12.20 -40.86
CA GLY A 46 29.87 11.61 -41.56
C GLY A 46 29.83 10.09 -41.52
N ASP A 47 30.97 9.44 -41.73
CA ASP A 47 31.10 7.98 -41.59
C ASP A 47 30.83 7.54 -40.15
N HIS A 48 31.41 8.23 -39.17
CA HIS A 48 31.16 7.98 -37.75
C HIS A 48 29.69 8.18 -37.36
N ALA A 49 29.03 9.20 -37.89
CA ALA A 49 27.60 9.42 -37.67
C ALA A 49 26.75 8.28 -38.25
N THR A 50 27.11 7.79 -39.43
CA THR A 50 26.42 6.68 -40.11
C THR A 50 26.58 5.37 -39.33
N ASP A 51 27.80 5.06 -38.87
CA ASP A 51 28.07 3.86 -38.07
C ASP A 51 27.32 3.89 -36.73
N ARG A 52 27.34 5.03 -36.04
CA ARG A 52 26.62 5.20 -34.77
C ARG A 52 25.11 5.10 -34.97
N PHE A 53 24.58 5.65 -36.08
CA PHE A 53 23.18 5.53 -36.42
C PHE A 53 22.79 4.08 -36.71
N ASN A 54 23.57 3.36 -37.52
CA ASN A 54 23.31 1.94 -37.80
C ASN A 54 23.35 1.08 -36.52
N ALA A 55 24.34 1.31 -35.64
CA ALA A 55 24.41 0.64 -34.35
C ALA A 55 23.20 0.94 -33.45
N ALA A 56 22.76 2.21 -33.41
CA ALA A 56 21.57 2.60 -32.66
C ALA A 56 20.29 1.97 -33.24
N MET A 57 20.15 1.90 -34.56
CA MET A 57 19.01 1.27 -35.22
C MET A 57 18.96 -0.25 -34.97
N ILE A 58 20.10 -0.93 -34.94
CA ILE A 58 20.18 -2.35 -34.57
C ILE A 58 19.77 -2.54 -33.10
N GLY A 59 20.28 -1.69 -32.20
CA GLY A 59 19.92 -1.72 -30.77
C GLY A 59 18.42 -1.45 -30.54
N LEU A 60 17.86 -0.45 -31.22
CA LEU A 60 16.43 -0.15 -31.19
C LEU A 60 15.60 -1.31 -31.75
N GLY A 61 16.03 -1.96 -32.83
CA GLY A 61 15.36 -3.13 -33.38
C GLY A 61 15.38 -4.33 -32.43
N GLY A 62 16.49 -4.55 -31.72
CA GLY A 62 16.62 -5.60 -30.71
C GLY A 62 15.70 -5.37 -29.52
N THR A 63 15.77 -4.19 -28.93
CA THR A 63 14.94 -3.80 -27.76
C THR A 63 13.44 -3.79 -28.09
N ALA A 64 13.05 -3.36 -29.29
CA ALA A 64 11.66 -3.42 -29.74
C ALA A 64 11.14 -4.86 -29.86
N ARG A 65 11.96 -5.80 -30.35
CA ARG A 65 11.58 -7.23 -30.40
C ARG A 65 11.48 -7.84 -29.02
N GLU A 66 12.39 -7.49 -28.12
CA GLU A 66 12.39 -7.99 -26.75
C GLU A 66 11.18 -7.47 -25.98
N ALA A 67 10.87 -6.18 -26.10
CA ALA A 67 9.64 -5.60 -25.57
C ALA A 67 8.38 -6.26 -26.16
N GLY A 68 8.37 -6.52 -27.47
CA GLY A 68 7.26 -7.24 -28.11
C GLY A 68 7.07 -8.65 -27.58
N ARG A 69 8.16 -9.39 -27.33
CA ARG A 69 8.11 -10.74 -26.76
C ARG A 69 7.61 -10.73 -25.32
N ALA A 70 8.13 -9.83 -24.49
CA ALA A 70 7.70 -9.67 -23.10
C ALA A 70 6.22 -9.27 -22.99
N LEU A 71 5.74 -8.40 -23.87
CA LEU A 71 4.32 -8.03 -23.93
C LEU A 71 3.43 -9.21 -24.33
N HIS A 72 3.87 -10.05 -25.28
CA HIS A 72 3.12 -11.24 -25.68
C HIS A 72 3.02 -12.24 -24.52
N GLU A 73 4.14 -12.50 -23.85
CA GLU A 73 4.21 -13.40 -22.69
C GLU A 73 3.34 -12.91 -21.53
N ALA A 74 3.37 -11.61 -21.22
CA ALA A 74 2.49 -11.01 -20.22
C ALA A 74 1.01 -11.08 -20.61
N THR A 75 0.69 -10.99 -21.91
CA THR A 75 -0.68 -11.11 -22.41
C THR A 75 -1.19 -12.54 -22.28
N ASP A 76 -0.34 -13.53 -22.56
CA ASP A 76 -0.68 -14.95 -22.39
C ASP A 76 -0.88 -15.31 -20.91
N GLU A 77 -0.01 -14.80 -20.02
CA GLU A 77 -0.18 -14.98 -18.58
C GLU A 77 -1.48 -14.35 -18.08
N LEU A 78 -1.79 -13.12 -18.53
CA LEU A 78 -3.04 -12.45 -18.20
C LEU A 78 -4.25 -13.24 -18.70
N ALA A 79 -4.20 -13.77 -19.93
CA ALA A 79 -5.28 -14.59 -20.48
C ALA A 79 -5.48 -15.88 -19.66
N SER A 80 -4.39 -16.53 -19.23
CA SER A 80 -4.44 -17.70 -18.35
C SER A 80 -5.09 -17.35 -17.01
N ARG A 81 -4.60 -16.30 -16.32
CA ARG A 81 -5.13 -15.85 -15.03
C ARG A 81 -6.60 -15.43 -15.13
N MET A 82 -7.01 -14.78 -16.21
CA MET A 82 -8.41 -14.42 -16.44
C MET A 82 -9.31 -15.64 -16.59
N SER A 83 -8.79 -16.76 -17.11
CA SER A 83 -9.54 -18.02 -17.21
C SER A 83 -9.63 -18.78 -15.88
N GLU A 84 -8.62 -18.63 -15.01
CA GLU A 84 -8.53 -19.32 -13.71
C GLU A 84 -9.31 -18.61 -12.60
N LEU A 85 -9.31 -17.27 -12.59
CA LEU A 85 -10.02 -16.42 -11.63
C LEU A 85 -11.48 -16.84 -11.33
N PRO A 86 -12.35 -17.13 -12.33
CA PRO A 86 -13.72 -17.54 -12.03
C PRO A 86 -13.81 -18.91 -11.35
N SER A 87 -12.90 -19.84 -11.64
CA SER A 87 -12.85 -21.14 -10.98
C SER A 87 -12.37 -20.99 -9.54
N GLU A 88 -11.30 -20.22 -9.33
CA GLU A 88 -10.73 -19.95 -8.01
C GLU A 88 -11.71 -19.19 -7.10
N ALA A 89 -12.46 -18.23 -7.68
CA ALA A 89 -13.54 -17.53 -6.99
C ALA A 89 -14.73 -18.46 -6.64
N ALA A 90 -15.08 -19.39 -7.53
CA ALA A 90 -16.13 -20.38 -7.27
C ALA A 90 -15.73 -21.36 -6.16
N GLU A 91 -14.47 -21.81 -6.16
CA GLU A 91 -13.91 -22.67 -5.11
C GLU A 91 -13.85 -21.94 -3.76
N SER A 92 -13.41 -20.67 -3.77
CA SER A 92 -13.44 -19.79 -2.58
C SER A 92 -14.86 -19.58 -2.06
N ALA A 93 -15.84 -19.38 -2.94
CA ALA A 93 -17.24 -19.22 -2.53
C ALA A 93 -17.81 -20.50 -1.90
N ASN A 94 -17.42 -21.68 -2.40
CA ASN A 94 -17.80 -22.96 -1.79
C ASN A 94 -17.11 -23.15 -0.44
N ALA A 95 -15.82 -22.86 -0.31
CA ALA A 95 -15.11 -22.93 0.96
C ALA A 95 -15.73 -21.99 2.01
N LEU A 96 -16.10 -20.77 1.60
CA LEU A 96 -16.83 -19.84 2.47
C LEU A 96 -18.18 -20.39 2.91
N LYS A 97 -18.92 -21.02 1.99
CA LYS A 97 -20.20 -21.67 2.30
C LYS A 97 -20.01 -22.76 3.35
N ASP A 98 -19.00 -23.61 3.21
CA ASP A 98 -18.73 -24.69 4.17
C ASP A 98 -18.38 -24.14 5.56
N VAL A 99 -17.55 -23.09 5.62
CA VAL A 99 -17.21 -22.40 6.88
C VAL A 99 -18.45 -21.73 7.50
N LEU A 100 -19.31 -21.11 6.69
CA LEU A 100 -20.56 -20.52 7.15
C LEU A 100 -21.52 -21.58 7.72
N GLU A 101 -21.63 -22.74 7.08
CA GLU A 101 -22.43 -23.86 7.59
C GLU A 101 -21.88 -24.39 8.92
N GLU A 102 -20.56 -24.51 9.06
CA GLU A 102 -19.91 -24.89 10.32
C GLU A 102 -20.15 -23.85 11.43
N GLN A 103 -20.05 -22.55 11.11
CA GLN A 103 -20.28 -21.47 12.07
C GLN A 103 -21.74 -21.38 12.53
N ILE A 104 -22.70 -21.58 11.62
CA ILE A 104 -24.13 -21.64 11.99
C ILE A 104 -24.37 -22.82 12.95
N SER A 105 -23.73 -23.96 12.70
CA SER A 105 -23.80 -25.13 13.58
C SER A 105 -23.18 -24.86 14.96
N ALA A 106 -22.03 -24.19 15.01
CA ALA A 106 -21.39 -23.77 16.26
C ALA A 106 -22.25 -22.79 17.07
N LEU A 107 -22.89 -21.82 16.41
CA LEU A 107 -23.82 -20.89 17.05
C LEU A 107 -25.07 -21.62 17.59
N ALA A 108 -25.60 -22.59 16.87
CA ALA A 108 -26.70 -23.43 17.33
C ALA A 108 -26.32 -24.24 18.58
N ALA A 109 -25.10 -24.80 18.62
CA ALA A 109 -24.58 -25.51 19.79
C ALA A 109 -24.41 -24.59 21.01
N ILE A 110 -23.91 -23.36 20.81
CA ILE A 110 -23.79 -22.36 21.87
C ILE A 110 -25.17 -21.96 22.40
N ALA A 111 -26.14 -21.69 21.51
CA ALA A 111 -27.51 -21.39 21.91
C ALA A 111 -28.13 -22.53 22.73
N GLU A 112 -27.86 -23.79 22.38
CA GLU A 112 -28.30 -24.95 23.15
C GLU A 112 -27.65 -25.04 24.54
N ILE A 113 -26.35 -24.75 24.63
CA ILE A 113 -25.63 -24.68 25.91
C ILE A 113 -26.22 -23.59 26.80
N VAL A 114 -26.50 -22.40 26.25
CA VAL A 114 -27.10 -21.28 26.99
C VAL A 114 -28.51 -21.63 27.48
N VAL A 115 -29.36 -22.24 26.64
CA VAL A 115 -30.70 -22.71 27.05
C VAL A 115 -30.59 -23.78 28.14
N ARG A 116 -29.62 -24.68 28.04
CA ARG A 116 -29.35 -25.71 29.07
C ARG A 116 -28.87 -25.09 30.37
N HIS A 117 -27.99 -24.10 30.31
CA HIS A 117 -27.47 -23.37 31.47
C HIS A 117 -28.55 -22.51 32.15
N ALA A 118 -29.43 -21.89 31.37
CA ALA A 118 -30.59 -21.17 31.88
C ALA A 118 -31.53 -22.11 32.66
N ARG A 119 -31.79 -23.33 32.15
CA ARG A 119 -32.59 -24.34 32.86
C ARG A 119 -31.92 -24.89 34.12
N THR A 120 -30.59 -24.91 34.19
CA THR A 120 -29.86 -25.32 35.40
C THR A 120 -29.80 -24.21 36.45
N LEU A 121 -29.71 -22.94 36.02
CA LEU A 121 -29.80 -21.78 36.91
C LEU A 121 -31.21 -21.60 37.45
N ASP A 122 -32.24 -21.86 36.64
CA ASP A 122 -33.66 -21.86 37.03
C ASP A 122 -34.00 -22.96 38.06
N ARG A 123 -33.17 -24.01 38.18
CA ARG A 123 -33.30 -25.03 39.24
C ARG A 123 -32.77 -24.57 40.61
N SER A 124 -32.15 -23.40 40.70
CA SER A 124 -31.50 -22.92 41.94
C SER A 124 -32.27 -21.80 42.66
N SER A 125 -33.55 -21.58 42.33
CA SER A 125 -34.40 -20.63 43.07
C SER A 125 -35.85 -21.13 43.20
N PRO A 126 -36.33 -21.49 44.40
CA PRO A 126 -37.74 -21.58 44.66
C PRO A 126 -38.22 -20.18 45.09
N GLN A 127 -38.77 -19.39 44.16
CA GLN A 127 -39.60 -18.25 44.55
C GLN A 127 -40.83 -18.13 43.64
N PRO A 128 -42.04 -18.31 44.19
CA PRO A 128 -43.26 -18.15 43.42
C PRO A 128 -43.60 -16.66 43.30
N TYR A 129 -43.58 -16.13 42.08
CA TYR A 129 -44.26 -14.88 41.75
C TYR A 129 -45.37 -15.13 40.73
N PRO A 130 -46.54 -14.49 40.88
CA PRO A 130 -47.69 -14.71 40.03
C PRO A 130 -47.46 -14.13 38.62
N ALA A 131 -47.92 -14.88 37.62
CA ALA A 131 -47.90 -14.50 36.22
C ALA A 131 -48.69 -13.21 35.99
N VAL A 132 -48.02 -12.21 35.42
CA VAL A 132 -48.68 -11.08 34.77
C VAL A 132 -48.68 -11.38 33.28
N GLU A 133 -49.83 -11.82 32.76
CA GLU A 133 -50.13 -11.83 31.34
C GLU A 133 -49.92 -10.42 30.77
N ARG A 134 -48.94 -10.27 29.88
CA ARG A 134 -48.90 -9.16 28.92
C ARG A 134 -49.08 -9.74 27.52
N SER A 135 -50.31 -9.58 27.06
CA SER A 135 -50.80 -9.78 25.71
C SER A 135 -50.02 -8.94 24.70
N PHE A 136 -49.48 -9.59 23.68
CA PHE A 136 -48.96 -8.94 22.48
C PHE A 136 -50.12 -8.65 21.51
N PRO A 137 -50.33 -7.42 21.04
CA PRO A 137 -51.13 -7.21 19.84
C PRO A 137 -50.26 -7.47 18.61
N ARG A 138 -50.61 -8.52 17.86
CA ARG A 138 -50.23 -8.67 16.45
C ARG A 138 -50.89 -7.53 15.66
N THR A 139 -50.11 -6.72 14.97
CA THR A 139 -50.61 -5.92 13.85
C THR A 139 -49.55 -5.94 12.75
N ALA A 140 -49.88 -6.63 11.67
CA ALA A 140 -49.15 -6.60 10.42
C ALA A 140 -49.42 -5.27 9.71
N ALA A 141 -48.37 -4.56 9.31
CA ALA A 141 -48.41 -3.45 8.36
C ALA A 141 -47.04 -3.33 7.65
N PRO A 142 -47.01 -2.82 6.40
CA PRO A 142 -46.05 -3.24 5.36
C PRO A 142 -44.71 -2.50 5.40
N LEU A 143 -43.66 -3.17 4.91
CA LEU A 143 -42.33 -2.62 4.68
C LEU A 143 -42.38 -1.55 3.56
N PRO A 144 -41.77 -0.37 3.73
CA PRO A 144 -41.51 0.54 2.62
C PRO A 144 -40.27 0.11 1.83
N GLU A 145 -40.43 0.23 0.52
CA GLU A 145 -39.56 -0.16 -0.57
C GLU A 145 -38.25 0.65 -0.59
N ILE A 146 -37.10 -0.04 -0.60
CA ILE A 146 -35.77 0.58 -0.73
C ILE A 146 -35.60 1.04 -2.19
N GLN A 147 -35.82 2.33 -2.43
CA GLN A 147 -35.50 2.96 -3.70
C GLN A 147 -33.99 3.00 -3.89
N ARG A 148 -33.53 2.28 -4.92
CA ARG A 148 -32.19 2.39 -5.50
C ARG A 148 -32.04 3.78 -6.12
N ALA A 149 -31.14 4.59 -5.58
CA ALA A 149 -30.59 5.75 -6.28
C ALA A 149 -29.08 5.53 -6.43
N GLY A 150 -28.66 5.31 -7.68
CA GLY A 150 -27.27 5.13 -8.04
C GLY A 150 -26.48 6.44 -8.10
N GLY A 151 -25.17 6.27 -8.25
CA GLY A 151 -24.28 7.22 -8.93
C GLY A 151 -24.05 8.55 -8.22
N GLU A 152 -23.01 8.62 -7.41
CA GLU A 152 -21.86 9.52 -7.63
C GLU A 152 -20.90 9.46 -6.43
N ARG A 153 -19.62 9.22 -6.72
CA ARG A 153 -18.52 9.29 -5.75
C ARG A 153 -18.40 10.71 -5.22
N ARG A 154 -19.09 11.03 -4.12
CA ARG A 154 -18.75 12.19 -3.29
C ARG A 154 -17.92 11.71 -2.11
N ARG A 155 -16.67 12.14 -2.13
CA ARG A 155 -15.67 11.99 -1.06
C ARG A 155 -16.13 12.84 0.12
N TRP A 156 -16.70 12.19 1.12
CA TRP A 156 -17.08 12.84 2.37
C TRP A 156 -15.82 13.29 3.10
N GLY A 157 -15.73 14.59 3.44
CA GLY A 157 -14.64 15.13 4.24
C GLY A 157 -14.86 14.85 5.74
N MET A 158 -13.78 14.60 6.47
CA MET A 158 -13.76 14.35 7.93
C MET A 158 -14.55 15.42 8.71
N SER A 159 -14.48 16.68 8.26
CA SER A 159 -15.19 17.82 8.87
C SER A 159 -16.71 17.78 8.64
N GLU A 160 -17.17 17.21 7.53
CA GLU A 160 -18.59 17.06 7.21
C GLU A 160 -19.21 15.89 7.99
N LEU A 161 -18.43 14.83 8.22
CA LEU A 161 -18.81 13.72 9.10
C LEU A 161 -18.94 14.18 10.55
N LEU A 162 -18.02 15.02 11.04
CA LEU A 162 -18.11 15.60 12.37
C LEU A 162 -19.31 16.55 12.51
N ALA A 163 -19.54 17.42 11.52
CA ALA A 163 -20.71 18.30 11.52
C ALA A 163 -22.05 17.53 11.38
N ALA A 164 -22.05 16.38 10.70
CA ALA A 164 -23.21 15.49 10.61
C ALA A 164 -23.43 14.69 11.90
N ALA A 165 -22.35 14.27 12.57
CA ALA A 165 -22.38 13.59 13.87
C ALA A 165 -22.84 14.53 14.99
N GLU A 166 -22.38 15.79 15.01
CA GLU A 166 -22.83 16.81 15.97
C GLU A 166 -24.32 17.14 15.79
N ARG A 167 -24.82 17.23 14.54
CA ARG A 167 -26.25 17.40 14.27
C ARG A 167 -27.10 16.19 14.69
N ARG A 168 -26.49 15.00 14.87
CA ARG A 168 -27.15 13.77 15.35
C ARG A 168 -27.00 13.56 16.86
N GLY A 169 -26.28 14.42 17.57
CA GLY A 169 -26.16 14.36 19.04
C GLY A 169 -27.40 14.83 19.81
N GLY A 170 -28.41 15.42 19.14
CA GLY A 170 -29.52 16.11 19.80
C GLY A 170 -30.86 15.38 19.90
N ASN A 171 -31.04 14.17 19.39
CA ASN A 171 -32.35 13.51 19.43
C ASN A 171 -32.21 11.99 19.63
N HIS A 172 -32.40 11.54 20.87
CA HIS A 172 -32.44 10.13 21.24
C HIS A 172 -33.72 9.46 20.75
N GLY A 173 -33.57 8.36 20.02
CA GLY A 173 -34.65 7.43 19.72
C GLY A 173 -34.21 6.24 18.86
N THR A 174 -34.06 5.08 19.51
CA THR A 174 -33.86 3.71 19.00
C THR A 174 -32.40 3.19 18.91
N SER A 175 -32.15 2.11 19.66
CA SER A 175 -30.86 1.58 20.10
C SER A 175 -30.35 0.38 19.28
N GLU A 176 -30.82 0.18 18.05
CA GLU A 176 -30.41 -0.97 17.22
C GLU A 176 -29.33 -0.63 16.17
N GLY A 177 -29.05 0.66 15.93
CA GLY A 177 -28.01 1.10 14.98
C GLY A 177 -26.58 1.11 15.56
N GLY A 178 -26.44 1.26 16.89
CA GLY A 178 -25.13 1.44 17.51
C GLY A 178 -24.27 0.17 17.57
N ASP A 179 -24.88 -1.02 17.70
CA ASP A 179 -24.16 -2.30 17.89
C ASP A 179 -23.49 -2.74 16.59
N GLY A 180 -24.21 -2.69 15.47
CA GLY A 180 -23.65 -2.98 14.16
C GLY A 180 -22.56 -1.99 13.74
N ASP A 181 -22.70 -0.71 14.09
CA ASP A 181 -21.70 0.31 13.76
C ASP A 181 -20.42 0.15 14.60
N PHE A 182 -20.54 -0.22 15.87
CA PHE A 182 -19.39 -0.56 16.71
C PHE A 182 -18.70 -1.85 16.27
N GLN A 183 -19.46 -2.88 15.91
CA GLN A 183 -18.89 -4.13 15.38
C GLN A 183 -18.10 -3.87 14.08
N ARG A 184 -18.65 -3.08 13.15
CA ARG A 184 -17.94 -2.69 11.92
C ARG A 184 -16.70 -1.84 12.20
N ALA A 185 -16.81 -0.87 13.11
CA ALA A 185 -15.68 -0.03 13.51
C ALA A 185 -14.57 -0.87 14.17
N SER A 186 -14.94 -1.80 15.06
CA SER A 186 -14.00 -2.70 15.75
C SER A 186 -13.31 -3.65 14.76
N LEU A 187 -14.06 -4.23 13.82
CA LEU A 187 -13.51 -5.06 12.75
C LEU A 187 -12.50 -4.27 11.90
N HIS A 188 -12.82 -3.03 11.56
CA HIS A 188 -11.92 -2.17 10.78
C HIS A 188 -10.64 -1.80 11.55
N VAL A 189 -10.74 -1.52 12.86
CA VAL A 189 -9.59 -1.26 13.72
C VAL A 189 -8.74 -2.52 13.87
N ILE A 190 -9.34 -3.70 14.02
CA ILE A 190 -8.63 -4.98 14.07
C ILE A 190 -7.89 -5.26 12.76
N GLU A 191 -8.51 -5.00 11.60
CA GLU A 191 -7.86 -5.10 10.29
C GLU A 191 -6.66 -4.15 10.16
N THR A 192 -6.83 -2.91 10.63
CA THR A 192 -5.76 -1.91 10.66
C THR A 192 -4.60 -2.36 11.57
N LEU A 193 -4.92 -2.89 12.75
CA LEU A 193 -3.94 -3.46 13.69
C LEU A 193 -3.21 -4.66 13.08
N GLN A 194 -3.89 -5.49 12.30
CA GLN A 194 -3.28 -6.62 11.60
C GLN A 194 -2.30 -6.16 10.52
N ALA A 195 -2.68 -5.16 9.70
CA ALA A 195 -1.78 -4.58 8.71
C ALA A 195 -0.54 -3.97 9.37
N LEU A 196 -0.72 -3.23 10.47
CA LEU A 196 0.39 -2.65 11.23
C LEU A 196 1.26 -3.72 11.90
N ALA A 197 0.69 -4.81 12.39
CA ALA A 197 1.46 -5.93 12.93
C ALA A 197 2.36 -6.58 11.87
N ILE A 198 1.90 -6.68 10.62
CA ILE A 198 2.69 -7.18 9.49
C ILE A 198 3.81 -6.19 9.14
N ASP A 199 3.50 -4.89 9.09
CA ASP A 199 4.52 -3.86 8.84
C ASP A 199 5.59 -3.83 9.95
N LEU A 200 5.20 -4.10 11.20
CA LEU A 200 6.12 -4.25 12.32
C LEU A 200 6.97 -5.52 12.21
N ASP A 201 6.39 -6.67 11.87
CA ASP A 201 7.14 -7.92 11.67
C ASP A 201 8.17 -7.76 10.53
N ARG A 202 7.76 -7.17 9.40
CA ARG A 202 8.63 -6.86 8.27
C ARG A 202 9.67 -5.80 8.58
N ALA A 203 9.35 -4.81 9.41
CA ALA A 203 10.35 -3.85 9.84
C ALA A 203 11.33 -4.49 10.83
N LEU A 204 10.91 -5.44 11.66
CA LEU A 204 11.78 -6.12 12.61
C LEU A 204 12.72 -7.12 11.95
N GLU A 205 12.31 -7.77 10.86
CA GLU A 205 13.09 -8.76 10.12
C GLU A 205 13.56 -8.26 8.74
N GLN A 206 14.59 -8.86 8.15
CA GLN A 206 14.98 -8.53 6.76
C GLN A 206 14.10 -9.26 5.71
N SER A 207 13.38 -10.31 6.12
CA SER A 207 12.37 -10.99 5.28
C SER A 207 11.46 -11.87 6.14
N PRO A 208 10.12 -11.75 6.05
CA PRO A 208 9.21 -12.69 6.70
C PRO A 208 9.20 -14.06 5.97
N PRO A 209 9.02 -15.19 6.68
CA PRO A 209 8.87 -16.52 6.08
C PRO A 209 7.58 -16.62 5.24
N PRO A 210 7.64 -17.17 4.01
CA PRO A 210 6.48 -17.29 3.12
C PRO A 210 5.35 -18.16 3.71
N GLU A 211 5.65 -19.05 4.65
CA GLU A 211 4.69 -19.95 5.30
C GLU A 211 3.67 -19.20 6.17
N LEU A 212 4.04 -18.04 6.75
CA LEU A 212 3.11 -17.23 7.55
C LEU A 212 2.09 -16.54 6.66
N TRP A 213 2.51 -16.15 5.45
CA TRP A 213 1.63 -15.54 4.46
C TRP A 213 0.58 -16.54 3.97
N GLN A 214 0.99 -17.78 3.72
CA GLN A 214 0.06 -18.87 3.38
C GLN A 214 -0.96 -19.13 4.50
N ARG A 215 -0.53 -19.15 5.76
CA ARG A 215 -1.46 -19.35 6.91
C ARG A 215 -2.40 -18.16 7.12
N TYR A 216 -1.92 -16.94 6.91
CA TYR A 216 -2.76 -15.74 6.92
C TYR A 216 -3.81 -15.77 5.80
N GLN A 217 -3.41 -16.16 4.58
CA GLN A 217 -4.34 -16.36 3.46
C GLN A 217 -5.30 -17.53 3.71
N ALA A 218 -4.88 -18.56 4.44
CA ALA A 218 -5.72 -19.68 4.87
C ALA A 218 -6.68 -19.33 6.02
N GLY A 219 -6.74 -18.06 6.44
CA GLY A 219 -7.70 -17.58 7.42
C GLY A 219 -7.24 -17.66 8.88
N GLU A 220 -6.00 -18.07 9.15
CA GLU A 220 -5.44 -17.99 10.49
C GLU A 220 -5.12 -16.53 10.85
N ARG A 221 -6.12 -15.84 11.39
CA ARG A 221 -5.96 -14.49 11.92
C ARG A 221 -5.14 -14.60 13.23
N ASN A 222 -4.12 -13.77 13.39
CA ASN A 222 -3.15 -13.71 14.52
C ASN A 222 -1.83 -14.51 14.38
N VAL A 223 -1.52 -15.06 13.20
CA VAL A 223 -0.24 -15.79 12.98
C VAL A 223 0.98 -14.89 13.22
N PHE A 224 0.94 -13.65 12.73
CA PHE A 224 2.02 -12.67 12.91
C PHE A 224 2.14 -12.19 14.37
N THR A 225 1.02 -11.88 15.00
CA THR A 225 0.97 -11.43 16.40
C THR A 225 1.48 -12.50 17.37
N ARG A 226 1.10 -13.76 17.14
CA ARG A 226 1.60 -14.92 17.90
C ARG A 226 3.08 -15.18 17.67
N ARG A 227 3.59 -14.93 16.46
CA ARG A 227 5.03 -15.03 16.15
C ARG A 227 5.81 -13.93 16.85
N LEU A 228 5.37 -12.67 16.76
CA LEU A 228 6.00 -11.53 17.45
C LEU A 228 6.15 -11.80 18.95
N TYR A 229 5.18 -12.45 19.57
CA TYR A 229 5.27 -12.85 20.99
C TYR A 229 6.18 -14.07 21.23
N ASN A 230 6.11 -15.10 20.38
CA ASN A 230 6.87 -16.34 20.56
C ASN A 230 8.35 -16.22 20.14
N LEU A 231 8.71 -15.22 19.33
CA LEU A 231 10.08 -14.95 18.90
C LEU A 231 10.88 -14.31 20.06
N ALA A 232 11.20 -15.12 21.07
CA ALA A 232 12.19 -14.87 22.12
C ALA A 232 12.10 -13.48 22.80
N GLY A 233 11.13 -13.34 23.71
CA GLY A 233 10.78 -12.12 24.45
C GLY A 233 11.84 -11.45 25.36
N ARG A 234 13.15 -11.72 25.20
CA ARG A 234 14.23 -10.88 25.79
C ARG A 234 15.09 -10.21 24.72
N GLU A 235 15.59 -10.95 23.72
CA GLU A 235 16.36 -10.32 22.63
C GLU A 235 15.50 -9.44 21.73
N LEU A 236 14.21 -9.79 21.57
CA LEU A 236 13.29 -8.97 20.80
C LEU A 236 13.02 -7.62 21.48
N TYR A 237 12.99 -7.58 22.81
CA TYR A 237 12.81 -6.35 23.57
C TYR A 237 13.95 -5.35 23.28
N ASP A 238 15.20 -5.79 23.45
CA ASP A 238 16.37 -4.94 23.21
C ASP A 238 16.46 -4.53 21.72
N ARG A 239 16.08 -5.43 20.80
CA ARG A 239 16.00 -5.12 19.37
C ARG A 239 14.93 -4.08 19.04
N ILE A 240 13.73 -4.21 19.60
CA ILE A 240 12.64 -3.25 19.42
C ILE A 240 13.07 -1.89 19.97
N ALA A 241 13.57 -1.84 21.21
CA ALA A 241 14.02 -0.59 21.83
C ALA A 241 15.14 0.07 21.01
N GLN A 242 16.17 -0.71 20.62
CA GLN A 242 17.27 -0.19 19.81
C GLN A 242 16.79 0.30 18.43
N LYS A 243 15.89 -0.44 17.77
CA LYS A 243 15.36 -0.08 16.46
C LYS A 243 14.44 1.13 16.55
N TYR A 244 13.60 1.22 17.57
CA TYR A 244 12.71 2.36 17.83
C TYR A 244 13.49 3.69 17.97
N HIS A 245 14.67 3.65 18.59
CA HIS A 245 15.54 4.82 18.69
C HIS A 245 16.28 5.16 17.39
N LYS A 246 16.72 4.15 16.62
CA LYS A 246 17.54 4.33 15.42
C LYS A 246 16.74 4.57 14.14
N ASP A 247 15.52 4.06 14.05
CA ASP A 247 14.70 4.03 12.83
C ASP A 247 13.38 4.78 13.06
N GLY A 248 13.20 5.89 12.33
CA GLY A 248 12.01 6.73 12.42
C GLY A 248 10.77 6.14 11.74
N GLU A 249 10.94 5.30 10.73
CA GLU A 249 9.83 4.63 10.04
C GLU A 249 9.26 3.54 10.96
N PHE A 250 10.14 2.72 11.56
CA PHE A 250 9.75 1.73 12.56
C PHE A 250 9.04 2.38 13.75
N ARG A 251 9.56 3.51 14.25
CA ARG A 251 8.90 4.30 15.30
C ARG A 251 7.48 4.70 14.92
N GLY A 252 7.28 5.17 13.69
CA GLY A 252 5.96 5.53 13.17
C GLY A 252 4.98 4.35 13.14
N HIS A 253 5.44 3.17 12.73
CA HIS A 253 4.63 1.95 12.75
C HIS A 253 4.24 1.54 14.18
N VAL A 254 5.18 1.60 15.13
CA VAL A 254 4.92 1.27 16.54
C VAL A 254 3.93 2.26 17.16
N ASP A 255 4.15 3.56 16.98
CA ASP A 255 3.27 4.60 17.55
C ASP A 255 1.85 4.51 17.00
N ARG A 256 1.72 4.23 15.69
CA ARG A 256 0.42 4.02 15.05
C ARG A 256 -0.28 2.76 15.55
N PHE A 257 0.47 1.67 15.75
CA PHE A 257 -0.06 0.43 16.31
C PHE A 257 -0.60 0.64 17.73
N LEU A 258 0.19 1.28 18.61
CA LEU A 258 -0.23 1.59 19.98
C LEU A 258 -1.49 2.46 20.00
N GLY A 259 -1.52 3.54 19.21
CA GLY A 259 -2.68 4.43 19.14
C GLY A 259 -3.96 3.75 18.62
N SER A 260 -3.86 2.93 17.55
CA SER A 260 -5.02 2.18 17.05
C SER A 260 -5.53 1.14 18.05
N PHE A 261 -4.64 0.58 18.88
CA PHE A 261 -5.04 -0.38 19.91
C PHE A 261 -5.72 0.33 21.09
N GLU A 262 -5.19 1.47 21.52
CA GLU A 262 -5.80 2.31 22.55
C GLU A 262 -7.19 2.81 22.14
N GLU A 263 -7.40 3.15 20.86
CA GLU A 263 -8.70 3.49 20.30
C GLU A 263 -9.69 2.33 20.41
N LEU A 264 -9.26 1.10 20.10
CA LEU A 264 -10.06 -0.11 20.26
C LEU A 264 -10.47 -0.32 21.73
N LEU A 265 -9.53 -0.17 22.65
CA LEU A 265 -9.81 -0.30 24.09
C LEU A 265 -10.76 0.80 24.58
N GLY A 266 -10.59 2.04 24.12
CA GLY A 266 -11.47 3.15 24.45
C GLY A 266 -12.90 2.92 23.95
N ALA A 267 -13.05 2.44 22.71
CA ALA A 267 -14.35 2.11 22.14
C ALA A 267 -15.02 0.93 22.87
N ALA A 268 -14.25 -0.08 23.29
CA ALA A 268 -14.74 -1.20 24.08
C ALA A 268 -15.19 -0.77 25.49
N THR A 269 -14.39 0.06 26.18
CA THR A 269 -14.70 0.58 27.52
C THR A 269 -15.95 1.44 27.52
N ALA A 270 -16.17 2.23 26.47
CA ALA A 270 -17.35 3.09 26.35
C ALA A 270 -18.66 2.30 26.24
N ARG A 271 -18.59 1.03 25.84
CA ARG A 271 -19.77 0.20 25.51
C ARG A 271 -20.03 -0.90 26.53
N ASP A 272 -18.99 -1.47 27.12
CA ASP A 272 -19.09 -2.62 28.03
C ASP A 272 -18.68 -2.24 29.45
N ARG A 273 -19.68 -2.06 30.33
CA ARG A 273 -19.49 -1.62 31.72
C ARG A 273 -18.82 -2.69 32.59
N ASP A 274 -18.95 -3.96 32.21
CA ASP A 274 -18.35 -5.09 32.91
C ASP A 274 -16.92 -5.40 32.39
N ASN A 275 -16.44 -4.59 31.45
CA ASN A 275 -15.08 -4.61 30.91
C ASN A 275 -14.67 -5.94 30.26
N ILE A 276 -15.64 -6.78 29.90
CA ILE A 276 -15.42 -8.13 29.34
C ILE A 276 -14.76 -8.02 27.96
N LEU A 277 -15.18 -7.07 27.13
CA LEU A 277 -14.57 -6.82 25.82
C LEU A 277 -13.13 -6.34 25.94
N VAL A 278 -12.84 -5.46 26.90
CA VAL A 278 -11.48 -4.96 27.16
C VAL A 278 -10.57 -6.10 27.61
N ASP A 279 -11.03 -6.95 28.53
CA ASP A 279 -10.29 -8.13 28.97
C ASP A 279 -10.05 -9.13 27.84
N THR A 280 -11.06 -9.34 26.98
CA THR A 280 -10.94 -10.19 25.79
C THR A 280 -9.88 -9.66 24.81
N TYR A 281 -9.81 -8.34 24.60
CA TYR A 281 -8.80 -7.74 23.73
C TYR A 281 -7.40 -7.73 24.36
N LEU A 282 -7.27 -7.48 25.66
CA LEU A 282 -5.98 -7.49 26.36
C LEU A 282 -5.38 -8.90 26.49
N THR A 283 -6.21 -9.93 26.68
CA THR A 283 -5.77 -11.33 26.74
C THR A 283 -5.47 -11.94 25.36
N SER A 284 -5.92 -11.29 24.28
CA SER A 284 -5.63 -11.68 22.90
C SER A 284 -4.14 -11.57 22.54
N ASP A 285 -3.71 -12.24 21.47
CA ASP A 285 -2.32 -12.16 20.99
C ASP A 285 -1.93 -10.73 20.57
N THR A 286 -2.87 -9.94 20.05
CA THR A 286 -2.69 -8.50 19.75
C THR A 286 -2.50 -7.66 21.00
N GLY A 287 -3.22 -7.97 22.08
CA GLY A 287 -3.01 -7.35 23.39
C GLY A 287 -1.61 -7.63 23.94
N LYS A 288 -1.09 -8.85 23.76
CA LYS A 288 0.28 -9.20 24.18
C LYS A 288 1.35 -8.41 23.40
N VAL A 289 1.17 -8.22 22.09
CA VAL A 289 2.08 -7.39 21.28
C VAL A 289 2.00 -5.92 21.70
N TYR A 290 0.80 -5.41 21.98
CA TYR A 290 0.61 -4.07 22.54
C TYR A 290 1.39 -3.89 23.86
N LEU A 291 1.26 -4.82 24.80
CA LEU A 291 1.98 -4.78 26.07
C LEU A 291 3.50 -4.84 25.87
N MET A 292 3.98 -5.72 24.98
CA MET A 292 5.40 -5.84 24.66
C MET A 292 5.98 -4.55 24.07
N LEU A 293 5.29 -3.95 23.09
CA LEU A 293 5.71 -2.71 22.44
C LEU A 293 5.66 -1.52 23.41
N GLY A 294 4.60 -1.43 24.21
CA GLY A 294 4.45 -0.40 25.23
C GLY A 294 5.57 -0.43 26.27
N GLN A 295 5.95 -1.63 26.71
CA GLN A 295 7.07 -1.82 27.63
C GLN A 295 8.42 -1.53 26.96
N ALA A 296 8.65 -2.02 25.74
CA ALA A 296 9.90 -1.81 25.00
C ALA A 296 10.15 -0.35 24.61
N THR A 297 9.10 0.46 24.51
CA THR A 297 9.18 1.90 24.23
C THR A 297 9.20 2.76 25.49
N GLY A 298 9.03 2.17 26.69
CA GLY A 298 8.95 2.88 27.96
C GLY A 298 7.67 3.69 28.16
N LYS A 299 6.63 3.45 27.34
CA LYS A 299 5.32 4.12 27.42
C LYS A 299 4.38 3.47 28.43
N LEU A 300 4.51 2.16 28.64
CA LEU A 300 3.88 1.42 29.73
C LEU A 300 4.99 0.99 30.70
N SER A 301 5.06 1.66 31.87
CA SER A 301 5.98 1.33 32.97
C SER A 301 5.21 0.87 34.20
#